data_AF-A0A1J9QQ55-F1
#
_entry.id   AF-A0A1J9QQ55-F1
#
_cell.length_a   1.000
_cell.length_b   1.000
_cell.length_c   1.000
_cell.angle_alpha   90.00
_cell.angle_beta   90.00
_cell.angle_gamma   90.00
#
_symmetry.space_group_name_H-M   'P 1'
#
loop_
_entity.id
_entity.type
_entity.pdbx_description
1 polymer ?
#
loop_
_entity_poly.entity_id
_entity_poly.type
_entity_poly.pdbx_seq_one_letter_code
_entity_poly.pdbx_strand_id
1 'polypeptide(L)'
;MSPTLPQAVVGTTISFSYILLGNAITQSFMGVPALLVDFPHPSSPEHAARAQHLGRQWPTFWAVGNVFFRPISTLGIFGYAYTAWVASQGHGAVRGDWRLFAVSALCHLVTVVHSAINMQPINDKLDGLSDPKSGRSDTSQAEAYARTWIRRNSLRIAMPLVAGTIALFQALGG
;
A
#
# COMPACT_ATOMS: atom_id res chain seq x y z
N MET A 1 25.62 22.40 1.71
CA MET A 1 25.34 20.98 2.04
C MET A 1 26.06 20.10 1.02
N SER A 2 26.71 19.02 1.45
CA SER A 2 27.24 18.03 0.50
C SER A 2 26.08 17.44 -0.32
N PRO A 3 26.21 17.29 -1.65
CA PRO A 3 25.15 16.73 -2.51
C PRO A 3 24.83 15.26 -2.17
N THR A 4 25.69 14.58 -1.42
CA THR A 4 25.53 13.16 -1.05
C THR A 4 24.27 12.90 -0.23
N LEU A 5 23.91 13.80 0.70
CA LEU A 5 22.73 13.59 1.56
C LEU A 5 21.41 13.72 0.77
N PRO A 6 21.16 14.79 -0.02
CA PRO A 6 19.97 14.87 -0.84
C PRO A 6 19.82 13.74 -1.86
N GLN A 7 20.92 13.30 -2.48
CA GLN A 7 20.93 12.17 -3.40
C GLN A 7 20.59 10.85 -2.70
N ALA A 8 21.13 10.62 -1.50
CA ALA A 8 20.79 9.45 -0.70
C ALA A 8 19.31 9.45 -0.28
N VAL A 9 18.76 10.61 0.08
CA VAL A 9 17.34 10.73 0.43
C VAL A 9 16.46 10.40 -0.77
N VAL A 10 16.67 11.01 -1.94
CA VAL A 10 15.84 10.72 -3.13
C VAL A 10 15.94 9.25 -3.55
N GLY A 11 17.15 8.67 -3.56
CA GLY A 11 17.35 7.25 -3.90
C GLY A 11 16.66 6.30 -2.91
N THR A 12 16.70 6.61 -1.62
CA THR A 12 15.98 5.85 -0.58
C THR A 12 14.47 5.96 -0.77
N THR A 13 13.98 7.16 -1.10
CA THR A 13 12.55 7.43 -1.27
C THR A 13 11.98 6.71 -2.50
N ILE A 14 12.73 6.68 -3.60
CA ILE A 14 12.44 5.87 -4.79
C ILE A 14 12.35 4.38 -4.42
N SER A 15 13.30 3.90 -3.62
CA SER A 15 13.30 2.52 -3.14
C SER A 15 12.05 2.20 -2.31
N PHE A 16 11.61 3.12 -1.44
CA PHE A 16 10.36 2.98 -0.70
C PHE A 16 9.15 2.85 -1.63
N SER A 17 9.05 3.65 -2.69
CA SER A 17 7.97 3.55 -3.67
C SER A 17 7.89 2.16 -4.29
N TYR A 18 9.03 1.58 -4.71
CA TYR A 18 9.06 0.26 -5.31
C TYR A 18 8.85 -0.89 -4.31
N ILE A 19 9.29 -0.74 -3.05
CA ILE A 19 8.97 -1.70 -1.98
C ILE A 19 7.45 -1.76 -1.74
N LEU A 20 6.79 -0.59 -1.66
CA LEU A 20 5.35 -0.51 -1.49
C LEU A 20 4.59 -1.11 -2.68
N LEU A 21 5.05 -0.81 -3.91
CA LEU A 21 4.51 -1.38 -5.14
C LEU A 21 4.60 -2.91 -5.12
N GLY A 22 5.80 -3.46 -4.88
CA GLY A 22 6.04 -4.89 -4.87
C GLY A 22 5.13 -5.60 -3.87
N ASN A 23 5.03 -5.08 -2.65
CA ASN A 23 4.12 -5.62 -1.65
C ASN A 23 2.65 -5.59 -2.10
N ALA A 24 2.18 -4.47 -2.65
CA ALA A 24 0.79 -4.35 -3.08
C ALA A 24 0.46 -5.35 -4.20
N ILE A 25 1.40 -5.57 -5.14
CA ILE A 25 1.29 -6.60 -6.18
C ILE A 25 1.23 -7.99 -5.55
N THR A 26 2.18 -8.34 -4.69
CA THR A 26 2.23 -9.67 -4.04
C THR A 26 0.94 -9.96 -3.27
N GLN A 27 0.44 -9.01 -2.49
CA GLN A 27 -0.81 -9.19 -1.75
C GLN A 27 -2.00 -9.37 -2.69
N SER A 28 -2.12 -8.56 -3.74
CA SER A 28 -3.27 -8.59 -4.66
C SER A 28 -3.29 -9.79 -5.61
N PHE A 29 -2.14 -10.24 -6.09
CA PHE A 29 -2.05 -11.24 -7.16
C PHE A 29 -1.53 -12.61 -6.69
N MET A 30 -1.01 -12.71 -5.47
CA MET A 30 -0.58 -13.99 -4.90
C MET A 30 -1.28 -14.27 -3.57
N GLY A 31 -1.21 -13.34 -2.63
CA GLY A 31 -1.70 -13.55 -1.26
C GLY A 31 -3.21 -13.77 -1.17
N VAL A 32 -4.01 -12.78 -1.57
CA VAL A 32 -5.47 -12.90 -1.53
C VAL A 32 -5.98 -14.03 -2.44
N PRO A 33 -5.49 -14.20 -3.68
CA PRO A 33 -5.87 -15.35 -4.50
C PRO A 33 -5.61 -16.69 -3.81
N ALA A 34 -4.47 -16.90 -3.16
CA ALA A 34 -4.18 -18.13 -2.43
C ALA A 34 -5.18 -18.40 -1.29
N LEU A 35 -5.70 -17.36 -0.64
CA LEU A 35 -6.74 -17.47 0.38
C LEU A 35 -8.12 -17.82 -0.20
N LEU A 36 -8.35 -17.52 -1.48
CA LEU A 36 -9.62 -17.71 -2.18
C LEU A 36 -9.63 -18.92 -3.13
N VAL A 37 -8.51 -19.65 -3.27
CA VAL A 37 -8.52 -20.92 -4.02
C VAL A 37 -9.55 -21.85 -3.40
N ASP A 38 -10.41 -22.39 -4.28
CA ASP A 38 -11.52 -23.29 -3.96
C ASP A 38 -12.46 -22.75 -2.87
N PHE A 39 -12.68 -21.43 -2.82
CA PHE A 39 -13.61 -20.86 -1.86
C PHE A 39 -15.05 -21.33 -2.17
N PRO A 40 -15.73 -21.99 -1.23
CA PRO A 40 -17.04 -22.60 -1.48
C PRO A 40 -18.13 -21.52 -1.60
N HIS A 41 -19.19 -21.81 -2.36
CA HIS A 41 -20.35 -20.93 -2.50
C HIS A 41 -21.03 -20.68 -1.13
N PRO A 42 -21.62 -19.49 -0.86
CA PRO A 42 -22.29 -19.18 0.41
C PRO A 42 -23.38 -20.16 0.87
N SER A 43 -23.98 -20.91 -0.05
CA SER A 43 -24.97 -21.95 0.26
C SER A 43 -24.35 -23.31 0.65
N SER A 44 -23.03 -23.47 0.54
CA SER A 44 -22.33 -24.70 0.92
C SER A 44 -22.23 -24.82 2.45
N PRO A 45 -22.40 -26.02 3.02
CA PRO A 45 -22.20 -26.25 4.45
C PRO A 45 -20.76 -25.93 4.92
N GLU A 46 -19.78 -25.94 4.01
CA GLU A 46 -18.36 -25.68 4.31
C GLU A 46 -18.01 -24.19 4.35
N HIS A 47 -18.91 -23.32 3.87
CA HIS A 47 -18.61 -21.90 3.67
C HIS A 47 -18.26 -21.18 4.96
N ALA A 48 -19.04 -21.40 6.03
CA ALA A 48 -18.80 -20.75 7.31
C ALA A 48 -17.41 -21.10 7.88
N ALA A 49 -17.01 -22.37 7.77
CA ALA A 49 -15.69 -22.82 8.22
C ALA A 49 -14.56 -22.19 7.40
N ARG A 50 -14.71 -22.12 6.07
CA ARG A 50 -13.71 -21.51 5.18
C ARG A 50 -13.61 -19.99 5.40
N ALA A 51 -14.74 -19.30 5.58
CA ALA A 51 -14.78 -17.88 5.92
C ALA A 51 -14.08 -17.59 7.26
N GLN A 52 -14.31 -18.43 8.27
CA GLN A 52 -13.62 -18.28 9.55
C GLN A 52 -12.11 -18.51 9.41
N HIS A 53 -11.70 -19.49 8.61
CA HIS A 53 -10.29 -19.75 8.34
C HIS A 53 -9.62 -18.55 7.63
N LEU A 54 -10.27 -17.99 6.61
CA LEU A 54 -9.84 -16.74 5.96
C LEU A 54 -9.64 -15.63 7.00
N GLY A 55 -10.61 -15.42 7.90
CA GLY A 55 -10.49 -14.40 8.94
C GLY A 55 -9.32 -14.61 9.88
N ARG A 56 -9.01 -15.86 10.25
CA ARG A 56 -7.85 -16.19 11.10
C ARG A 56 -6.52 -15.97 10.38
N GLN A 57 -6.46 -16.23 9.08
CA GLN A 57 -5.26 -15.99 8.28
C GLN A 57 -5.06 -14.50 8.00
N TRP A 58 -6.15 -13.74 7.90
CA TRP A 58 -6.16 -12.36 7.44
C TRP A 58 -5.15 -11.47 8.18
N PRO A 59 -5.10 -11.40 9.53
CA PRO A 59 -4.09 -10.63 10.28
C PRO A 59 -2.65 -10.80 9.79
N THR A 60 -2.25 -12.03 9.44
CA THR A 60 -0.89 -12.30 8.93
C THR A 60 -0.64 -11.57 7.61
N PHE A 61 -1.66 -11.43 6.76
CA PHE A 61 -1.55 -10.78 5.46
C PHE A 61 -1.56 -9.24 5.54
N TRP A 62 -2.34 -8.63 6.44
CA TRP A 62 -2.46 -7.16 6.49
C TRP A 62 -1.70 -6.49 7.64
N ALA A 63 -1.24 -7.21 8.67
CA ALA A 63 -0.48 -6.62 9.77
C ALA A 63 0.82 -5.97 9.29
N VAL A 64 1.53 -6.59 8.33
CA VAL A 64 2.71 -5.99 7.68
C VAL A 64 2.33 -4.69 6.97
N GLY A 65 1.14 -4.63 6.37
CA GLY A 65 0.48 -3.41 5.85
C GLY A 65 0.53 -2.23 6.82
N ASN A 66 0.13 -2.48 8.06
CA ASN A 66 -0.06 -1.44 9.06
C ASN A 66 1.22 -1.10 9.83
N VAL A 67 2.04 -2.10 10.15
CA VAL A 67 3.22 -1.92 11.02
C VAL A 67 4.44 -1.52 10.21
N PHE A 68 4.55 -1.93 8.94
CA PHE A 68 5.75 -1.70 8.13
C PHE A 68 5.48 -0.72 6.98
N PHE A 69 4.45 -0.96 6.18
CA PHE A 69 4.25 -0.19 4.94
C PHE A 69 3.66 1.21 5.16
N ARG A 70 2.82 1.42 6.19
CA ARG A 70 2.38 2.78 6.55
C ARG A 70 3.56 3.67 6.96
N PRO A 71 4.45 3.27 7.88
CA PRO A 71 5.67 4.03 8.18
C PRO A 71 6.55 4.31 6.95
N ILE A 72 6.79 3.31 6.10
CA ILE A 72 7.55 3.50 4.85
C ILE A 72 6.89 4.55 3.96
N SER A 73 5.56 4.50 3.81
CA SER A 73 4.85 5.50 3.02
C SER A 73 4.95 6.89 3.63
N THR A 74 4.89 7.02 4.96
CA THR A 74 5.09 8.30 5.66
C THR A 74 6.50 8.84 5.48
N LEU A 75 7.52 7.99 5.58
CA LEU A 75 8.90 8.38 5.23
C LEU A 75 9.02 8.78 3.75
N GLY A 76 8.26 8.13 2.87
CA GLY A 76 8.07 8.52 1.47
C GLY A 76 7.59 9.96 1.30
N ILE A 77 6.56 10.36 2.07
CA ILE A 77 6.03 11.73 2.05
C ILE A 77 7.13 12.73 2.40
N PHE A 78 7.80 12.53 3.54
CA PHE A 78 8.82 13.46 4.01
C PHE A 78 10.09 13.46 3.15
N GLY A 79 10.51 12.31 2.65
CA GLY A 79 11.66 12.17 1.76
C GLY A 79 11.46 12.92 0.45
N TYR A 80 10.29 12.75 -0.19
CA TYR A 80 9.97 13.49 -1.42
C TYR A 80 9.70 14.97 -1.16
N ALA A 81 9.06 15.34 -0.04
CA ALA A 81 8.87 16.74 0.32
C ALA A 81 10.21 17.45 0.56
N TYR A 82 11.14 16.80 1.26
CA TYR A 82 12.51 17.29 1.43
C TYR A 82 13.22 17.43 0.08
N THR A 83 13.12 16.42 -0.78
CA THR A 83 13.72 16.44 -2.12
C THR A 83 13.17 17.59 -2.97
N ALA A 84 11.85 17.81 -2.93
CA ALA A 84 11.20 18.94 -3.59
C ALA A 84 11.72 20.27 -3.05
N TRP A 85 11.81 20.42 -1.73
CA TRP A 85 12.36 21.62 -1.11
C TRP A 85 13.81 21.88 -1.51
N VAL A 86 14.67 20.87 -1.52
CA VAL A 86 16.07 21.03 -1.96
C VAL A 86 16.15 21.43 -3.43
N ALA A 87 15.35 20.80 -4.30
CA ALA A 87 15.31 21.12 -5.73
C ALA A 87 14.83 22.55 -5.99
N SER A 88 13.89 23.07 -5.18
CA SER A 88 13.37 24.43 -5.34
C SER A 88 14.39 25.53 -4.99
N GLN A 89 15.43 25.21 -4.20
CA GLN A 89 16.50 26.16 -3.87
C GLN A 89 17.49 26.39 -5.03
N GLY A 90 17.45 25.60 -6.11
CA GLY A 90 18.28 25.81 -7.30
C GLY A 90 19.79 25.57 -7.12
N HIS A 91 20.22 25.01 -5.99
CA HIS A 91 21.65 24.80 -5.68
C HIS A 91 22.28 23.56 -6.34
N GLY A 92 21.59 22.90 -7.28
CA GLY A 92 22.12 21.75 -8.03
C GLY A 92 22.36 20.46 -7.21
N ALA A 93 21.94 20.42 -5.95
CA ALA A 93 22.13 19.25 -5.06
C ALA A 93 21.22 18.07 -5.43
N VAL A 94 20.08 18.34 -6.07
CA VAL A 94 19.15 17.35 -6.66
C VAL A 94 18.79 17.86 -8.06
N ARG A 95 18.77 16.96 -9.04
CA ARG A 95 18.33 17.25 -10.41
C ARG A 95 16.82 17.06 -10.54
N GLY A 96 16.16 17.86 -11.38
CA GLY A 96 14.73 17.75 -11.71
C GLY A 96 13.85 18.89 -11.21
N ASP A 97 12.61 18.96 -11.71
CA ASP A 97 11.57 19.88 -11.28
C ASP A 97 11.03 19.50 -9.90
N TRP A 98 11.16 20.41 -8.94
CA TRP A 98 10.64 20.25 -7.58
C TRP A 98 9.15 19.90 -7.54
N ARG A 99 8.35 20.36 -8.51
CA ARG A 99 6.92 20.09 -8.59
C ARG A 99 6.64 18.60 -8.75
N LEU A 100 7.48 17.90 -9.50
CA LEU A 100 7.33 16.47 -9.75
C LEU A 100 7.71 15.63 -8.53
N PHE A 101 8.68 16.08 -7.72
CA PHE A 101 8.93 15.50 -6.40
C PHE A 101 7.79 15.79 -5.42
N ALA A 102 7.17 16.98 -5.46
CA ALA A 102 5.98 17.28 -4.66
C ALA A 102 4.78 16.40 -5.03
N VAL A 103 4.56 16.13 -6.32
CA VAL A 103 3.56 15.15 -6.80
C VAL A 103 3.86 13.76 -6.24
N SER A 104 5.12 13.34 -6.24
CA SER A 104 5.54 12.06 -5.67
C SER A 104 5.25 11.96 -4.17
N ALA A 105 5.46 13.04 -3.41
CA ALA A 105 5.07 13.12 -2.00
C ALA A 105 3.54 13.01 -1.82
N LEU A 106 2.76 13.68 -2.66
CA LEU A 106 1.30 13.61 -2.65
C LEU A 106 0.77 12.20 -2.93
N CYS A 107 1.38 11.45 -3.86
CA CYS A 107 1.02 10.05 -4.11
C CYS A 107 1.18 9.18 -2.85
N HIS A 108 2.25 9.39 -2.07
CA HIS A 108 2.43 8.71 -0.79
C HIS A 108 1.41 9.15 0.28
N LEU A 109 1.04 10.42 0.30
CA LEU A 109 -0.03 10.92 1.18
C LEU A 109 -1.38 10.27 0.84
N VAL A 110 -1.76 10.24 -0.44
CA VAL A 110 -2.95 9.55 -0.93
C VAL A 110 -2.94 8.08 -0.53
N THR A 111 -1.78 7.42 -0.64
CA THR A 111 -1.62 6.02 -0.22
C THR A 111 -1.92 5.81 1.26
N VAL A 112 -1.41 6.68 2.14
CA VAL A 112 -1.65 6.63 3.59
C VAL A 112 -3.12 6.87 3.91
N VAL A 113 -3.70 7.95 3.37
CA VAL A 113 -5.11 8.32 3.59
C VAL A 113 -6.04 7.23 3.08
N HIS A 114 -5.81 6.71 1.88
CA HIS A 114 -6.60 5.60 1.34
C HIS A 114 -6.48 4.33 2.20
N SER A 115 -5.27 4.02 2.68
CA SER A 115 -5.05 2.86 3.55
C SER A 115 -5.78 2.99 4.89
N ALA A 116 -5.92 4.20 5.43
CA ALA A 116 -6.63 4.44 6.68
C ALA A 116 -8.15 4.44 6.49
N ILE A 117 -8.65 5.16 5.49
CA ILE A 117 -10.09 5.42 5.33
C ILE A 117 -10.79 4.29 4.57
N ASN A 118 -10.16 3.76 3.52
CA ASN A 118 -10.82 2.84 2.59
C ASN A 118 -10.43 1.37 2.82
N MET A 119 -9.18 1.11 3.22
CA MET A 119 -8.69 -0.25 3.41
C MET A 119 -8.95 -0.77 4.83
N GLN A 120 -8.74 0.06 5.87
CA GLN A 120 -8.91 -0.38 7.26
C GLN A 120 -10.31 -0.95 7.54
N PRO A 121 -11.43 -0.34 7.09
CA PRO A 121 -12.76 -0.91 7.34
C PRO A 121 -12.97 -2.28 6.69
N ILE A 122 -12.32 -2.56 5.56
CA ILE A 122 -12.38 -3.91 4.96
C ILE A 122 -11.48 -4.88 5.72
N ASN A 123 -10.31 -4.42 6.19
CA ASN A 123 -9.45 -5.25 7.02
C ASN A 123 -10.18 -5.68 8.30
N ASP A 124 -10.92 -4.77 8.93
CA ASP A 124 -11.68 -5.05 10.15
C ASP A 124 -12.83 -6.03 9.87
N LYS A 125 -13.48 -5.94 8.70
CA LYS A 125 -14.50 -6.91 8.26
C LYS A 125 -13.93 -8.29 7.95
N LEU A 126 -12.71 -8.36 7.43
CA LEU A 126 -12.07 -9.65 7.16
C LEU A 126 -11.52 -10.27 8.45
N ASP A 127 -10.93 -9.48 9.34
CA ASP A 127 -10.54 -9.91 10.69
C ASP A 127 -11.74 -10.40 11.51
N GLY A 128 -12.87 -9.71 11.44
CA GLY A 128 -14.10 -10.08 12.13
C GLY A 128 -14.68 -11.43 11.72
N LEU A 129 -14.30 -11.98 10.56
CA LEU A 129 -14.68 -13.35 10.17
C LEU A 129 -14.09 -14.42 11.11
N SER A 130 -12.98 -14.12 11.80
CA SER A 130 -12.33 -15.07 12.73
C SER A 130 -13.20 -15.45 13.93
N ASP A 131 -14.11 -14.54 14.32
CA ASP A 131 -15.10 -14.73 15.39
C ASP A 131 -16.51 -14.37 14.91
N PRO A 132 -17.22 -15.32 14.27
CA PRO A 132 -18.58 -15.09 13.77
C PRO A 132 -19.59 -14.68 14.86
N LYS A 133 -19.32 -15.01 16.13
CA LYS A 133 -20.21 -14.67 17.25
C LYS A 133 -20.13 -13.19 17.63
N SER A 134 -19.07 -12.49 17.22
CA SER A 134 -18.90 -11.08 17.54
C SER A 134 -19.82 -10.17 16.72
N GLY A 135 -20.52 -10.67 15.70
CA GLY A 135 -21.41 -9.89 14.84
C GLY A 135 -20.72 -8.79 14.03
N ARG A 136 -19.38 -8.76 14.00
CA ARG A 136 -18.60 -7.71 13.33
C ARG A 136 -18.59 -7.86 11.81
N SER A 137 -18.96 -9.04 11.30
CA SER A 137 -18.79 -9.38 9.89
C SER A 137 -19.78 -10.46 9.46
N ASP A 138 -20.24 -10.35 8.21
CA ASP A 138 -21.10 -11.35 7.59
C ASP A 138 -20.26 -12.40 6.87
N THR A 139 -20.34 -13.65 7.35
CA THR A 139 -19.58 -14.76 6.77
C THR A 139 -19.97 -15.04 5.33
N SER A 140 -21.22 -14.79 4.93
CA SER A 140 -21.69 -14.98 3.55
C SER A 140 -21.01 -14.04 2.55
N GLN A 141 -20.43 -12.94 3.03
CA GLN A 141 -19.75 -11.92 2.24
C GLN A 141 -18.22 -12.08 2.24
N ALA A 142 -17.68 -13.16 2.81
CA ALA A 142 -16.24 -13.33 3.01
C ALA A 142 -15.43 -13.17 1.70
N GLU A 143 -15.84 -13.86 0.64
CA GLU A 143 -15.20 -13.75 -0.67
C GLU A 143 -15.35 -12.35 -1.26
N ALA A 144 -16.54 -11.74 -1.14
CA ALA A 144 -16.82 -10.40 -1.65
C ALA A 144 -15.95 -9.34 -0.96
N TYR A 145 -15.72 -9.46 0.34
CA TYR A 145 -14.81 -8.58 1.08
C TYR A 145 -13.38 -8.71 0.57
N ALA A 146 -12.86 -9.93 0.41
CA ALA A 146 -11.51 -10.17 -0.09
C ALA A 146 -11.32 -9.66 -1.54
N ARG A 147 -12.29 -9.88 -2.43
CA ARG A 147 -12.27 -9.33 -3.80
C ARG A 147 -12.37 -7.80 -3.82
N THR A 148 -13.17 -7.22 -2.93
CA THR A 148 -13.25 -5.76 -2.79
C THR A 148 -11.94 -5.18 -2.27
N TRP A 149 -11.27 -5.89 -1.35
CA TRP A 149 -9.94 -5.53 -0.89
C TRP A 149 -8.94 -5.46 -2.05
N ILE A 150 -8.88 -6.48 -2.91
CA ILE A 150 -7.99 -6.49 -4.10
C ILE A 150 -8.26 -5.26 -4.98
N ARG A 151 -9.54 -4.99 -5.27
CA ARG A 151 -9.94 -3.85 -6.12
C ARG A 151 -9.47 -2.53 -5.53
N ARG A 152 -9.64 -2.32 -4.22
CA ARG A 152 -9.18 -1.08 -3.56
C ARG A 152 -7.66 -1.01 -3.47
N ASN A 153 -6.99 -2.14 -3.29
CA ASN A 153 -5.53 -2.21 -3.22
C ASN A 153 -4.86 -1.81 -4.55
N SER A 154 -5.59 -1.77 -5.68
CA SER A 154 -5.09 -1.22 -6.95
C SER A 154 -4.56 0.21 -6.83
N LEU A 155 -5.15 1.04 -5.95
CA LEU A 155 -4.65 2.40 -5.71
C LEU A 155 -3.28 2.38 -5.02
N ARG A 156 -3.06 1.41 -4.13
CA ARG A 156 -1.76 1.17 -3.45
C ARG A 156 -0.71 0.56 -4.38
N ILE A 157 -1.11 0.12 -5.58
CA ILE A 157 -0.19 -0.25 -6.68
C ILE A 157 0.10 1.00 -7.51
N ALA A 158 -0.94 1.71 -7.96
CA ALA A 158 -0.80 2.85 -8.87
C ALA A 158 0.00 4.00 -8.26
N MET A 159 -0.30 4.39 -7.00
CA MET A 159 0.31 5.59 -6.41
C MET A 159 1.82 5.44 -6.18
N PRO A 160 2.35 4.35 -5.59
CA PRO A 160 3.79 4.17 -5.48
C PRO A 160 4.46 3.98 -6.83
N LEU A 161 3.81 3.33 -7.81
CA LEU A 161 4.35 3.21 -9.16
C LEU A 161 4.56 4.58 -9.81
N VAL A 162 3.55 5.45 -9.76
CA VAL A 162 3.61 6.81 -10.30
C VAL A 162 4.69 7.63 -9.57
N ALA A 163 4.70 7.61 -8.24
CA ALA A 163 5.68 8.34 -7.44
C ALA A 163 7.12 7.91 -7.75
N GLY A 164 7.39 6.60 -7.70
CA GLY A 164 8.72 6.05 -7.95
C GLY A 164 9.19 6.30 -9.38
N THR A 165 8.31 6.16 -10.37
CA THR A 165 8.66 6.36 -11.79
C THR A 165 8.95 7.83 -12.09
N ILE A 166 8.13 8.76 -11.60
CA ILE A 166 8.36 10.21 -11.77
C ILE A 166 9.70 10.59 -11.11
N ALA A 167 9.90 10.20 -9.85
CA ALA A 167 11.11 10.56 -9.12
C ALA A 167 12.37 9.92 -9.72
N LEU A 168 12.29 8.67 -10.18
CA LEU A 168 13.41 7.99 -10.85
C LEU A 168 13.76 8.69 -12.16
N PHE A 169 12.77 9.04 -12.98
CA PHE A 169 12.99 9.76 -14.23
C PHE A 169 13.69 11.11 -13.98
N GLN A 170 13.22 11.88 -13.00
CA GLN A 170 13.84 13.15 -12.59
C GLN A 170 15.28 12.96 -12.07
N ALA A 171 15.52 11.93 -11.26
CA ALA A 171 16.84 11.62 -10.74
C ALA A 171 17.85 11.24 -11.83
N LEU A 172 17.38 10.62 -12.92
CA LEU A 172 18.20 10.23 -14.08
C LEU A 172 18.40 11.36 -15.11
N GLY A 173 17.81 12.54 -14.89
CA GLY A 173 17.98 13.72 -15.75
C GLY A 173 16.94 13.89 -16.85
N GLY A 174 15.77 13.24 -16.69
CA GLY A 174 14.59 13.48 -17.52
C GLY A 174 13.80 14.73 -17.15
#